data_AF-A0A9X8R6H5-F1
#
_entry.id   AF-A0A9X8R6H5-F1
#
_cell.length_a   1.000
_cell.length_b   1.000
_cell.length_c   1.000
_cell.angle_alpha   90.00
_cell.angle_beta   90.00
_cell.angle_gamma   90.00
#
_symmetry.space_group_name_H-M   'P 1'
#
loop_
_entity.id
_entity.type
_entity.pdbx_description
1 polymer ?
#
loop_
_entity_poly.entity_id
_entity_poly.type
_entity_poly.pdbx_seq_one_letter_code
_entity_poly.pdbx_strand_id
1 'polypeptide(L)'
;MQVRKELEGFDGNRAILEAKWIELLPLDLKYDIFSMKLRDQLGGVGTKNLGEAQCIALALSMSDSGQEAEIYADDEDGRQLALDNGLEAWTTTEILRRAVSEHRCTVEDAVRFIDDMRRNGYRGIDVPSGRAFVEGYLPKRLWPEG
;
A
#
# COMPACT_ATOMS: atom_id res chain seq x y z
N MET A 1 -23.57 -12.66 -32.50
CA MET A 1 -23.18 -12.84 -31.09
C MET A 1 -21.77 -12.28 -30.94
N GLN A 2 -21.67 -10.99 -30.60
CA GLN A 2 -20.41 -10.24 -30.49
C GLN A 2 -19.73 -10.65 -29.18
N VAL A 3 -18.74 -11.53 -29.27
CA VAL A 3 -17.93 -11.96 -28.13
C VAL A 3 -17.07 -10.77 -27.71
N ARG A 4 -17.47 -10.14 -26.59
CA ARG A 4 -16.66 -9.33 -25.66
C ARG A 4 -15.49 -8.58 -26.32
N LYS A 5 -15.81 -7.39 -26.83
CA LYS A 5 -14.86 -6.32 -27.08
C LYS A 5 -14.09 -6.03 -25.78
N GLU A 6 -12.79 -6.34 -25.79
CA GLU A 6 -11.71 -5.62 -25.10
C GLU A 6 -12.02 -5.15 -23.67
N LEU A 7 -11.89 -6.06 -22.70
CA LEU A 7 -11.29 -5.67 -21.42
C LEU A 7 -9.77 -5.85 -21.58
N GLU A 8 -9.13 -4.98 -22.35
CA GLU A 8 -7.69 -4.74 -22.21
C GLU A 8 -7.52 -3.97 -20.88
N GLY A 9 -7.69 -4.70 -19.78
CA GLY A 9 -7.51 -4.17 -18.44
C GLY A 9 -6.03 -3.91 -18.20
N PHE A 10 -5.71 -2.72 -17.70
CA PHE A 10 -4.39 -2.41 -17.18
C PHE A 10 -3.92 -3.50 -16.21
N ASP A 11 -2.85 -4.22 -16.57
CA ASP A 11 -2.19 -5.18 -15.68
C ASP A 11 -1.22 -4.42 -14.77
N GLY A 12 -1.71 -4.03 -13.60
CA GLY A 12 -0.94 -3.27 -12.62
C GLY A 12 0.31 -4.02 -12.13
N ASN A 13 0.27 -5.35 -12.05
CA ASN A 13 1.42 -6.14 -11.62
C ASN A 13 2.52 -6.11 -12.69
N ARG A 14 2.14 -6.27 -13.97
CA ARG A 14 3.08 -6.13 -15.07
C ARG A 14 3.69 -4.72 -15.13
N ALA A 15 2.87 -3.68 -14.94
CA ALA A 15 3.35 -2.31 -14.90
C ALA A 15 4.38 -2.05 -13.78
N ILE A 16 4.18 -2.65 -12.60
CA ILE A 16 5.14 -2.61 -11.48
C ILE A 16 6.44 -3.32 -11.87
N LEU A 17 6.37 -4.52 -12.44
CA LEU A 17 7.56 -5.29 -12.83
C LEU A 17 8.36 -4.65 -13.98
N GLU A 18 7.68 -3.88 -14.84
CA GLU A 18 8.31 -3.12 -15.93
C GLU A 18 8.77 -1.71 -15.52
N ALA A 19 8.48 -1.28 -14.29
CA ALA A 19 8.81 0.05 -13.81
C ALA A 19 10.33 0.19 -13.60
N LYS A 20 10.96 1.07 -14.39
CA LYS A 20 12.42 1.33 -14.34
C LYS A 20 12.93 1.98 -13.05
N TRP A 21 12.02 2.45 -12.21
CA TRP A 21 12.34 3.13 -10.95
C TRP A 21 12.12 2.23 -9.72
N ILE A 22 11.65 1.00 -9.92
CA ILE A 22 11.49 0.00 -8.86
C ILE A 22 12.69 -0.95 -8.91
N GLU A 23 13.42 -1.03 -7.80
CA GLU A 23 14.43 -2.08 -7.61
C GLU A 23 13.76 -3.31 -7.01
N LEU A 24 13.94 -4.47 -7.67
CA LEU A 24 13.43 -5.74 -7.16
C LEU A 24 14.49 -6.39 -6.27
N LEU A 25 14.21 -6.44 -4.97
CA LEU A 25 15.08 -7.11 -4.01
C LEU A 25 14.67 -8.59 -3.86
N PRO A 26 15.60 -9.54 -4.07
CA PRO A 26 15.32 -10.94 -3.79
C PRO A 26 15.20 -11.16 -2.28
N LEU A 27 14.13 -11.82 -1.86
CA LEU A 27 13.98 -12.27 -0.47
C LEU A 27 14.85 -13.52 -0.27
N ASP A 28 15.77 -13.48 0.68
CA ASP A 28 16.53 -14.67 1.08
C ASP A 28 15.69 -15.61 1.98
N LEU A 29 16.19 -16.83 2.21
CA LEU A 29 15.49 -17.85 3.01
C LEU A 29 15.20 -17.40 4.46
N LYS A 30 16.02 -16.53 5.04
CA LYS A 30 15.82 -15.98 6.39
C LYS A 30 14.63 -15.01 6.39
N TYR A 31 14.47 -14.19 5.35
CA TYR A 31 13.28 -13.34 5.17
C TYR A 31 12.00 -14.17 5.01
N ASP A 32 12.06 -15.24 4.21
CA ASP A 32 10.90 -16.12 4.02
C ASP A 32 10.47 -16.76 5.35
N ILE A 33 11.41 -17.28 6.15
CA ILE A 33 11.07 -17.84 7.47
C ILE A 33 10.49 -16.78 8.40
N PHE A 34 11.03 -15.56 8.38
CA PHE A 34 10.57 -14.48 9.24
C PHE A 34 9.17 -13.97 8.84
N SER A 35 8.93 -13.76 7.54
CA SER A 35 7.62 -13.37 7.00
C SER A 35 6.55 -14.43 7.26
N MET A 36 6.89 -15.73 7.22
CA MET A 36 5.95 -16.79 7.62
C MET A 36 5.52 -16.67 9.09
N LYS A 37 6.44 -16.32 9.99
CA LYS A 37 6.09 -16.09 11.41
C LYS A 37 5.18 -14.88 11.58
N LEU A 38 5.44 -13.79 10.87
CA LEU A 38 4.58 -12.59 10.89
C LEU A 38 3.19 -12.89 10.31
N ARG A 39 3.11 -13.66 9.21
CA ARG A 39 1.84 -14.10 8.65
C ARG A 39 1.02 -14.91 9.65
N ASP A 40 1.67 -15.80 10.40
CA ASP A 40 1.00 -16.62 11.40
C ASP A 40 0.42 -15.77 12.55
N GLN A 41 1.00 -14.59 12.85
CA GLN A 41 0.42 -13.63 13.81
C GLN A 41 -0.92 -13.03 13.33
N LEU A 42 -1.13 -12.92 12.02
CA LEU A 42 -2.40 -12.44 11.44
C LEU A 42 -3.48 -13.52 11.35
N GLY A 43 -3.21 -14.75 11.80
CA GLY A 43 -4.13 -15.88 11.63
C GLY A 43 -4.33 -16.27 10.16
N GLY A 44 -3.38 -15.95 9.29
CA GLY A 44 -3.46 -16.24 7.86
C GLY A 44 -3.48 -17.74 7.57
N VAL A 45 -4.41 -18.20 6.72
CA VAL A 45 -4.42 -19.54 6.14
C VAL A 45 -4.13 -19.44 4.64
N GLY A 46 -3.17 -20.21 4.14
CA GLY A 46 -2.77 -20.18 2.72
C GLY A 46 -1.86 -19.00 2.37
N THR A 47 -2.12 -18.34 1.23
CA THR A 47 -1.33 -17.19 0.73
C THR A 47 -1.90 -15.84 1.15
N LYS A 48 -3.03 -15.81 1.85
CA LYS A 48 -3.65 -14.59 2.36
C LYS A 48 -2.66 -13.87 3.30
N ASN A 49 -2.47 -12.56 3.09
CA ASN A 49 -1.60 -11.66 3.86
C ASN A 49 -0.09 -12.02 3.82
N LEU A 50 0.34 -12.95 2.96
CA LEU A 50 1.76 -13.28 2.81
C LEU A 50 2.56 -12.11 2.21
N GLY A 51 1.99 -11.38 1.24
CA GLY A 51 2.63 -10.21 0.64
C GLY A 51 2.86 -9.09 1.65
N GLU A 52 1.86 -8.77 2.47
CA GLU A 52 1.96 -7.80 3.58
C GLU A 52 3.03 -8.22 4.58
N ALA A 53 3.02 -9.49 5.00
CA ALA A 53 4.02 -10.03 5.92
C ALA A 53 5.44 -10.00 5.33
N GLN A 54 5.60 -10.20 4.02
CA GLN A 54 6.89 -10.07 3.33
C GLN A 54 7.37 -8.61 3.29
N CYS A 55 6.49 -7.66 2.99
CA CYS A 55 6.81 -6.23 3.02
C CYS A 55 7.28 -5.78 4.41
N ILE A 56 6.58 -6.19 5.46
CA ILE A 56 6.90 -5.84 6.85
C ILE A 56 8.18 -6.54 7.31
N ALA A 57 8.37 -7.82 6.97
CA ALA A 57 9.61 -8.55 7.23
C ALA A 57 10.83 -7.85 6.62
N LEU A 58 10.69 -7.37 5.37
CA LEU A 58 11.75 -6.65 4.68
C LEU A 58 12.05 -5.32 5.38
N ALA A 59 11.02 -4.53 5.71
CA ALA A 59 11.19 -3.25 6.39
C ALA A 59 11.89 -3.38 7.76
N LEU A 60 11.53 -4.40 8.55
CA LEU A 60 12.18 -4.68 9.83
C LEU A 60 13.67 -5.02 9.68
N SER A 61 14.01 -5.85 8.69
CA SER A 61 15.40 -6.23 8.44
C SER A 61 16.25 -5.06 7.93
N MET A 62 15.65 -4.17 7.10
CA MET A 62 16.29 -2.93 6.69
C MET A 62 16.59 -2.05 7.91
N SER A 63 15.62 -1.92 8.83
CA SER A 63 15.79 -1.18 10.09
C SER A 63 16.89 -1.79 10.98
N ASP A 64 16.93 -3.12 11.12
CA ASP A 64 18.00 -3.84 11.84
C ASP A 64 19.38 -3.59 11.22
N SER A 65 19.44 -3.33 9.91
CA SER A 65 20.65 -3.00 9.16
C SER A 65 21.00 -1.51 9.18
N GLY A 66 20.22 -0.69 9.90
CA GLY A 66 20.41 0.77 10.00
C GLY A 66 19.90 1.55 8.79
N GLN A 67 19.10 0.93 7.91
CA GLN A 67 18.44 1.59 6.79
C GLN A 67 17.02 2.01 7.17
N GLU A 68 16.63 3.22 6.79
CA GLU A 68 15.25 3.66 6.94
C GLU A 68 14.37 3.00 5.87
N ALA A 69 13.21 2.51 6.29
CA ALA A 69 12.21 1.92 5.41
C ALA A 69 10.85 2.56 5.70
N GLU A 70 10.18 3.04 4.66
CA GLU A 70 8.79 3.50 4.74
C GLU A 70 7.87 2.38 4.22
N ILE A 71 6.80 2.10 4.96
CA ILE A 71 5.84 1.06 4.59
C ILE A 71 4.62 1.72 3.98
N TYR A 72 4.15 1.17 2.86
CA TYR A 72 2.94 1.63 2.18
C TYR A 72 1.90 0.52 2.17
N ALA A 73 0.77 0.74 2.83
CA ALA A 73 -0.32 -0.23 2.94
C ALA A 73 -1.68 0.50 3.01
N ASP A 74 -2.55 0.22 2.05
CA ASP A 74 -3.93 0.75 2.02
C ASP A 74 -4.93 -0.12 2.78
N ASP A 75 -4.62 -1.41 2.94
CA ASP A 75 -5.47 -2.36 3.63
C ASP A 75 -5.30 -2.29 5.16
N GLU A 76 -6.35 -2.70 5.88
CA GLU A 76 -6.38 -2.66 7.34
C GLU A 76 -5.44 -3.68 7.98
N ASP A 77 -5.39 -4.90 7.44
CA ASP A 77 -4.58 -6.00 7.97
C ASP A 77 -3.08 -5.66 7.95
N GLY A 78 -2.58 -5.14 6.82
CA GLY A 78 -1.21 -4.71 6.62
C GLY A 78 -0.81 -3.52 7.50
N ARG A 79 -1.72 -2.54 7.67
CA ARG A 79 -1.46 -1.42 8.59
C ARG A 79 -1.42 -1.86 10.05
N GLN A 80 -2.33 -2.75 10.47
CA GLN A 80 -2.31 -3.28 11.83
C GLN A 80 -1.04 -4.11 12.08
N LEU A 81 -0.64 -4.94 11.12
CA LEU A 81 0.61 -5.72 11.24
C LEU A 81 1.84 -4.82 11.36
N ALA A 82 1.90 -3.73 10.58
CA ALA A 82 3.01 -2.77 10.68
C ALA A 82 3.05 -2.13 12.08
N LEU A 83 1.89 -1.69 12.57
CA LEU A 83 1.76 -1.08 13.89
C LEU A 83 2.17 -2.06 15.02
N ASP A 84 1.73 -3.31 14.95
CA ASP A 84 2.07 -4.36 15.93
C ASP A 84 3.58 -4.64 16.00
N ASN A 85 4.31 -4.31 14.93
CA ASN A 85 5.76 -4.46 14.83
C ASN A 85 6.51 -3.13 15.01
N GLY A 86 5.84 -2.07 15.48
CA GLY A 86 6.48 -0.78 15.75
C GLY A 86 6.85 0.01 14.50
N LEU A 87 6.22 -0.27 13.37
CA LEU A 87 6.44 0.41 12.10
C LEU A 87 5.25 1.32 11.78
N GLU A 88 5.55 2.47 11.18
CA GLU A 88 4.53 3.36 10.64
C GLU A 88 4.24 2.98 9.18
N ALA A 89 2.95 2.81 8.86
CA ALA A 89 2.49 2.52 7.52
C ALA A 89 1.66 3.68 6.97
N TRP A 90 1.94 4.05 5.73
CA TRP A 90 1.30 5.16 5.03
C TRP A 90 0.30 4.62 4.00
N THR A 91 -0.86 5.25 3.94
CA THR A 91 -1.87 5.02 2.91
C THR A 91 -1.56 5.84 1.65
N THR A 92 -2.14 5.45 0.52
CA THR A 92 -2.05 6.18 -0.74
C THR A 92 -2.45 7.65 -0.59
N THR A 93 -3.47 7.96 0.20
CA THR A 93 -3.89 9.36 0.39
C THR A 93 -2.93 10.15 1.27
N GLU A 94 -2.30 9.54 2.27
CA GLU A 94 -1.26 10.20 3.07
C GLU A 94 -0.01 10.49 2.24
N ILE A 95 0.40 9.56 1.37
CA ILE A 95 1.49 9.78 0.41
C ILE A 95 1.18 10.96 -0.51
N LEU A 96 -0.05 11.03 -1.05
CA LEU A 96 -0.47 12.13 -1.91
C LEU A 96 -0.48 13.46 -1.15
N ARG A 97 -0.93 13.50 0.10
CA ARG A 97 -0.87 14.71 0.95
C ARG A 97 0.58 15.16 1.15
N ARG A 98 1.48 14.23 1.46
CA ARG A 98 2.90 14.52 1.61
C ARG A 98 3.50 15.06 0.32
N ALA A 99 3.25 14.40 -0.81
CA ALA A 99 3.72 14.84 -2.13
C ALA A 99 3.25 16.26 -2.49
N VAL A 100 2.01 16.61 -2.16
CA VAL A 100 1.49 17.98 -2.33
C VAL A 100 2.22 18.96 -1.40
N SER A 101 2.38 18.62 -0.11
CA SER A 101 3.07 19.49 0.86
C SER A 101 4.54 19.73 0.54
N GLU A 102 5.18 18.75 -0.11
CA GLU A 102 6.57 18.82 -0.59
C GLU A 102 6.68 19.41 -2.01
N HIS A 103 5.59 19.92 -2.58
CA HIS A 103 5.53 20.48 -3.94
C HIS A 103 6.00 19.51 -5.05
N ARG A 104 5.86 18.19 -4.84
CA ARG A 104 6.17 17.15 -5.83
C ARG A 104 5.03 16.93 -6.83
N CYS A 105 3.81 17.23 -6.45
CA CYS A 105 2.64 17.28 -7.34
C CYS A 105 1.69 18.41 -6.91
N THR A 106 0.78 18.78 -7.82
CA THR A 106 -0.27 19.76 -7.50
C THR A 106 -1.45 19.10 -6.78
N VAL A 107 -2.28 19.91 -6.10
CA VAL A 107 -3.54 19.42 -5.51
C VAL A 107 -4.44 18.83 -6.61
N GLU A 108 -4.48 19.48 -7.76
CA GLU A 108 -5.24 19.06 -8.94
C GLU A 108 -4.79 17.69 -9.47
N ASP A 109 -3.47 17.43 -9.49
CA ASP A 109 -2.93 16.12 -9.87
C ASP A 109 -3.35 15.03 -8.89
N ALA A 110 -3.27 15.30 -7.58
CA ALA A 110 -3.69 14.36 -6.54
C ALA A 110 -5.20 14.04 -6.61
N VAL A 111 -6.04 15.07 -6.81
CA VAL A 111 -7.49 14.93 -7.01
C VAL A 111 -7.79 14.05 -8.22
N ARG A 112 -7.15 14.35 -9.37
CA ARG A 112 -7.33 13.57 -10.60
C ARG A 112 -6.97 12.10 -10.39
N PHE A 113 -5.83 11.85 -9.72
CA PHE A 113 -5.36 10.49 -9.44
C PHE A 113 -6.35 9.70 -8.56
N ILE A 114 -6.88 10.31 -7.49
CA ILE A 114 -7.89 9.69 -6.63
C ILE A 114 -9.16 9.35 -7.41
N ASP A 115 -9.66 10.30 -8.21
CA ASP A 115 -10.86 10.09 -9.00
C ASP A 115 -10.65 9.03 -10.11
N ASP A 116 -9.45 8.95 -10.68
CA ASP A 116 -9.07 7.90 -11.64
C ASP A 116 -9.04 6.52 -10.97
N MET A 117 -8.37 6.37 -9.83
CA MET A 117 -8.31 5.09 -9.12
C MET A 117 -9.72 4.61 -8.70
N ARG A 118 -10.60 5.52 -8.24
CA ARG A 118 -12.00 5.21 -7.94
C ARG A 118 -12.76 4.75 -9.18
N ARG A 119 -12.63 5.46 -10.31
CA ARG A 119 -13.28 5.07 -11.58
C ARG A 119 -12.82 3.69 -12.07
N ASN A 120 -11.58 3.33 -11.79
CA ASN A 120 -11.01 2.01 -12.10
C ASN A 120 -11.36 0.92 -11.06
N GLY A 121 -12.21 1.23 -10.07
CA GLY A 121 -12.70 0.25 -9.10
C GLY A 121 -11.72 -0.10 -7.98
N TYR A 122 -10.65 0.66 -7.79
CA TYR A 122 -9.71 0.45 -6.70
C TYR A 122 -10.40 0.71 -5.35
N ARG A 123 -10.32 -0.28 -4.45
CA ARG A 123 -11.01 -0.25 -3.14
C ARG A 123 -10.12 0.20 -1.99
N GLY A 124 -8.80 0.27 -2.18
CA GLY A 124 -7.84 0.65 -1.13
C GLY A 124 -7.80 2.14 -0.80
N ILE A 125 -8.44 3.01 -1.60
CA ILE A 125 -8.54 4.43 -1.23
C ILE A 125 -9.54 4.61 -0.10
N ASP A 126 -9.10 5.34 0.91
CA ASP A 126 -9.82 5.62 2.14
C ASP A 126 -10.82 6.81 1.99
N VAL A 127 -10.55 7.77 1.09
CA VAL A 127 -11.45 8.89 0.75
C VAL A 127 -12.40 8.60 -0.44
N PRO A 128 -13.67 9.03 -0.41
CA PRO A 128 -14.65 8.70 -1.45
C PRO A 128 -14.41 9.39 -2.81
N SER A 129 -13.72 10.52 -2.84
CA SER A 129 -13.41 11.29 -4.05
C SER A 129 -12.24 12.25 -3.83
N GLY A 130 -11.70 12.81 -4.90
CA GLY A 130 -10.70 13.87 -4.81
C GLY A 130 -11.24 15.14 -4.11
N ARG A 131 -12.54 15.43 -4.22
CA ARG A 131 -13.16 16.49 -3.41
C ARG A 131 -13.03 16.22 -1.91
N ALA A 132 -13.33 14.99 -1.47
CA ALA A 132 -13.22 14.61 -0.06
C ALA A 132 -11.76 14.65 0.44
N PHE A 133 -10.80 14.36 -0.44
CA PHE A 133 -9.37 14.54 -0.14
C PHE A 133 -9.02 15.99 0.21
N VAL A 134 -9.48 16.96 -0.59
CA VAL A 134 -9.26 18.40 -0.35
C VAL A 134 -9.97 18.88 0.91
N GLU A 135 -11.18 18.39 1.17
CA GLU A 135 -11.96 18.72 2.37
C GLU A 135 -11.39 18.09 3.66
N GLY A 136 -10.29 17.33 3.58
CA GLY A 136 -9.65 16.72 4.74
C GLY A 136 -10.45 15.56 5.34
N TYR A 137 -11.30 14.90 4.55
CA TYR A 137 -12.03 13.73 5.01
C TYR A 137 -11.05 12.67 5.50
N LEU A 138 -11.30 12.16 6.71
CA LEU A 138 -10.66 10.99 7.26
C LEU A 138 -11.78 9.94 7.47
N PRO A 139 -11.71 8.76 6.82
CA PRO A 139 -12.55 7.66 7.27
C PRO A 139 -12.25 7.37 8.74
N LYS A 140 -13.23 6.80 9.44
CA LYS A 140 -13.09 6.45 10.86
C LYS A 140 -11.74 5.74 11.09
N ARG A 141 -10.87 6.38 11.88
CA ARG A 141 -9.59 5.80 12.32
C ARG A 141 -9.89 4.49 13.05
N LEU A 142 -9.10 3.46 12.75
CA LEU A 142 -9.08 2.19 13.49
C LEU A 142 -8.19 2.26 14.74
N TRP A 143 -7.71 3.46 15.10
CA TRP A 143 -7.00 3.60 16.36
C TRP A 143 -8.00 3.44 17.52
N PRO A 144 -7.69 2.60 18.53
CA PRO A 144 -8.38 2.71 19.79
C PRO A 144 -8.10 4.12 20.32
N GLU A 145 -9.15 4.85 20.64
CA GLU A 145 -9.02 6.09 21.41
C GLU A 145 -8.33 5.72 22.73
N GLY A 146 -7.10 6.18 22.90
CA GLY A 146 -6.34 6.08 24.16
C GLY A 146 -6.88 7.02 25.21
#